data_AF-A0A2N1V6R8-F1
#
_entry.id   AF-A0A2N1V6R8-F1
#
_cell.length_a   1.000
_cell.length_b   1.000
_cell.length_c   1.000
_cell.angle_alpha   90.00
_cell.angle_beta   90.00
_cell.angle_gamma   90.00
#
_symmetry.space_group_name_H-M   'P 1'
#
loop_
_entity.id
_entity.type
_entity.pdbx_description
1 polymer ?
#
loop_
_entity_poly.entity_id
_entity_poly.type
_entity_poly.pdbx_seq_one_letter_code
_entity_poly.pdbx_strand_id
1 'polypeptide(L)'
;MGINSLHRILSTTLMLPLLMFMGFACGDGKSSQDDSTKDKPQGQNQTVVKYPGYKIINEYPHDSTLFTQGLFIRKGMMYESGGMRGQSRLVRYIPGQPIAQTHQMPDYIFSEGICEVGDKIYMITYTAGKCFVFNKKTFELEKEFNYMGEGWGIEYHDGKIYMTDGSSVIKIIDPETFVIEKTINVSMNGNKVEYLNELEFADGFLYANLWRRADIVKIDVTTGNIVAAYNLAELYDRVSYNPAIDVLNGIAYDESEKVFFLTGKLWPKLFKVKLGD
;
A
#
# COMPACT_ATOMS: atom_id res chain seq x y z
N MET A 1 13.54 49.65 -18.11
CA MET A 1 14.74 50.52 -18.00
C MET A 1 15.39 50.24 -16.65
N GLY A 2 16.63 49.82 -16.47
CA GLY A 2 17.70 49.32 -17.34
C GLY A 2 18.42 48.17 -16.60
N ILE A 3 18.89 47.13 -17.30
CA ILE A 3 20.27 46.94 -17.82
C ILE A 3 21.28 46.51 -16.74
N ASN A 4 21.70 45.23 -16.87
CA ASN A 4 23.04 44.60 -16.81
C ASN A 4 24.05 45.09 -15.75
N SER A 5 24.81 44.22 -15.07
CA SER A 5 25.96 43.53 -15.70
C SER A 5 26.57 42.38 -14.87
N LEU A 6 27.02 41.35 -15.59
CA LEU A 6 27.94 40.26 -15.21
C LEU A 6 29.37 40.74 -14.86
N HIS A 7 30.05 40.00 -13.98
CA HIS A 7 31.47 39.59 -14.01
C HIS A 7 31.62 38.40 -13.01
N ARG A 8 31.99 37.13 -13.33
CA ARG A 8 33.28 36.53 -13.81
C ARG A 8 34.46 37.10 -13.00
N ILE A 9 35.35 36.39 -12.29
CA ILE A 9 36.27 35.25 -12.57
C ILE A 9 36.91 34.91 -11.17
N LEU A 10 37.19 33.67 -10.71
CA LEU A 10 38.48 32.97 -10.88
C LEU A 10 38.45 31.56 -10.25
N SER A 11 39.04 30.65 -11.02
CA SER A 11 39.41 29.27 -10.70
C SER A 11 40.72 29.24 -9.90
N THR A 12 40.83 28.33 -8.93
CA THR A 12 42.12 27.84 -8.42
C THR A 12 42.04 26.33 -8.20
N THR A 13 42.58 25.60 -9.17
CA THR A 13 42.93 24.18 -9.08
C THR A 13 44.19 24.03 -8.23
N LEU A 14 44.17 23.18 -7.21
CA LEU A 14 45.38 22.74 -6.50
C LEU A 14 45.55 21.23 -6.72
N MET A 15 46.56 20.87 -7.51
CA MET A 15 47.07 19.50 -7.63
C MET A 15 48.14 19.28 -6.55
N LEU A 16 48.09 18.12 -5.89
CA LEU A 16 49.19 17.59 -5.08
C LEU A 16 49.53 16.17 -5.57
N PRO A 17 50.80 15.85 -5.88
CA PRO A 17 51.21 14.52 -6.32
C PRO A 17 51.53 13.64 -5.10
N LEU A 18 51.20 12.34 -5.17
CA LEU A 18 51.71 11.36 -4.20
C LEU A 18 52.56 10.30 -4.91
N LEU A 19 53.76 10.15 -4.37
CA LEU A 19 54.89 9.39 -4.88
C LEU A 19 54.66 7.87 -4.95
N MET A 20 55.24 7.28 -5.99
CA MET A 20 55.63 5.87 -6.05
C MET A 20 56.70 5.56 -5.00
N PHE A 21 56.55 4.43 -4.29
CA PHE A 21 57.64 3.73 -3.63
C PHE A 21 57.72 2.30 -4.19
N MET A 22 58.83 2.00 -4.86
CA MET A 22 59.30 0.63 -5.12
C MET A 22 60.07 0.13 -3.88
N GLY A 23 59.79 -1.10 -3.48
CA GLY A 23 60.59 -1.87 -2.52
C GLY A 23 60.57 -3.34 -2.90
N PHE A 24 61.73 -3.87 -3.27
CA PHE A 24 61.99 -5.29 -3.52
C PHE A 24 62.04 -6.07 -2.20
N ALA A 25 61.49 -7.30 -2.17
CA ALA A 25 62.00 -8.39 -1.34
C ALA A 25 61.58 -9.76 -1.92
N CYS A 26 62.58 -10.62 -2.18
CA CYS A 26 62.41 -12.04 -2.46
C CYS A 26 61.94 -12.79 -1.22
N GLY A 27 61.09 -13.81 -1.42
CA GLY A 27 60.76 -14.80 -0.40
C GLY A 27 60.09 -16.02 -1.04
N ASP A 28 60.86 -17.09 -1.22
CA ASP A 28 60.36 -18.44 -1.52
C ASP A 28 59.53 -18.96 -0.34
N GLY A 29 58.29 -19.38 -0.60
CA GLY A 29 57.40 -19.87 0.45
C GLY A 29 56.15 -20.57 -0.10
N LYS A 30 56.31 -21.88 -0.34
CA LYS A 30 55.30 -22.95 -0.33
C LYS A 30 53.82 -22.56 -0.52
N SER A 31 53.26 -23.01 -1.63
CA SER A 31 51.83 -23.12 -1.89
C SER A 31 51.11 -23.96 -0.84
N SER A 32 50.39 -23.31 0.06
CA SER A 32 49.27 -23.90 0.80
C SER A 32 48.00 -23.66 0.00
N GLN A 33 47.38 -24.73 -0.51
CA GLN A 33 46.01 -24.69 -1.02
C GLN A 33 45.08 -24.34 0.13
N ASP A 34 44.55 -23.12 0.10
CA ASP A 34 43.48 -22.67 0.96
C ASP A 34 42.15 -23.15 0.32
N ASP A 35 41.57 -24.19 0.92
CA ASP A 35 40.29 -24.76 0.56
C ASP A 35 39.17 -23.80 1.00
N SER A 36 39.04 -22.71 0.25
CA SER A 36 37.91 -21.80 0.33
C SER A 36 36.68 -22.49 -0.27
N THR A 37 36.05 -23.32 0.56
CA THR A 37 34.66 -23.73 0.40
C THR A 37 33.80 -22.47 0.36
N LYS A 38 33.55 -22.00 -0.87
CA LYS A 38 32.54 -20.97 -1.16
C LYS A 38 31.21 -21.49 -0.64
N ASP A 39 30.77 -20.92 0.48
CA ASP A 39 29.36 -20.92 0.86
C ASP A 39 28.55 -20.40 -0.33
N LYS A 40 27.93 -21.33 -1.06
CA LYS A 40 26.86 -21.01 -1.99
C LYS A 40 25.76 -20.39 -1.14
N PRO A 41 25.20 -19.23 -1.51
CA PRO A 41 23.97 -18.77 -0.89
C PRO A 41 22.94 -19.90 -1.04
N GLN A 42 22.42 -20.39 0.08
CA GLN A 42 21.33 -21.35 0.08
C GLN A 42 20.23 -20.78 -0.81
N GLY A 43 19.91 -21.51 -1.89
CA GLY A 43 18.89 -21.11 -2.84
C GLY A 43 17.59 -20.89 -2.09
N GLN A 44 17.16 -19.64 -1.98
CA GLN A 44 15.79 -19.33 -1.65
C GLN A 44 14.95 -20.04 -2.71
N ASN A 45 14.09 -20.97 -2.30
CA ASN A 45 13.04 -21.51 -3.15
C ASN A 45 12.21 -20.30 -3.61
N GLN A 46 12.52 -19.77 -4.79
CA GLN A 46 11.78 -18.66 -5.36
C GLN A 46 10.36 -19.14 -5.59
N THR A 47 9.43 -18.59 -4.82
CA THR A 47 8.01 -18.87 -5.03
C THR A 47 7.65 -18.30 -6.40
N VAL A 48 7.18 -19.17 -7.30
CA VAL A 48 6.78 -18.76 -8.66
C VAL A 48 5.52 -17.92 -8.54
N VAL A 49 5.62 -16.65 -8.96
CA VAL A 49 4.49 -15.72 -8.99
C VAL A 49 3.50 -16.17 -10.04
N LYS A 50 2.23 -16.33 -9.65
CA LYS A 50 1.15 -16.64 -10.58
C LYS A 50 0.49 -15.37 -11.14
N TYR A 51 -0.10 -15.49 -12.32
CA TYR A 51 -0.91 -14.43 -12.95
C TYR A 51 -2.29 -14.95 -13.32
N PRO A 52 -3.12 -15.33 -12.33
CA PRO A 52 -4.46 -15.81 -12.58
C PRO A 52 -5.37 -14.71 -13.14
N GLY A 53 -6.41 -15.12 -13.85
CA GLY A 53 -7.48 -14.23 -14.29
C GLY A 53 -8.47 -13.91 -13.17
N TYR A 54 -9.49 -13.14 -13.52
CA TYR A 54 -10.63 -12.84 -12.64
C TYR A 54 -11.93 -12.88 -13.44
N LYS A 55 -13.06 -12.93 -12.73
CA LYS A 55 -14.40 -12.86 -13.32
C LYS A 55 -15.21 -11.77 -12.63
N ILE A 56 -15.76 -10.85 -13.42
CA ILE A 56 -16.77 -9.91 -12.94
C ILE A 56 -18.08 -10.68 -12.71
N ILE A 57 -18.57 -10.64 -11.48
CA ILE A 57 -19.82 -11.28 -11.06
C ILE A 57 -20.97 -10.27 -11.11
N ASN A 58 -20.72 -9.04 -10.67
CA ASN A 58 -21.70 -7.95 -10.73
C ASN A 58 -21.03 -6.57 -10.76
N GLU A 59 -21.78 -5.55 -11.17
CA GLU A 59 -21.41 -4.14 -11.13
C GLU A 59 -22.46 -3.35 -10.34
N TYR A 60 -22.02 -2.46 -9.47
CA TYR A 60 -22.88 -1.58 -8.70
C TYR A 60 -22.50 -0.12 -8.97
N PRO A 61 -23.46 0.84 -8.94
CA PRO A 61 -23.11 2.25 -8.92
C PRO A 61 -22.29 2.57 -7.67
N HIS A 62 -21.31 3.46 -7.84
CA HIS A 62 -20.43 3.97 -6.79
C HIS A 62 -20.45 5.50 -6.82
N ASP A 63 -20.32 6.16 -5.67
CA ASP A 63 -20.29 7.61 -5.58
C ASP A 63 -18.98 8.15 -6.19
N SER A 64 -19.07 8.72 -7.39
CA SER A 64 -17.92 9.26 -8.13
C SER A 64 -17.30 10.51 -7.50
N THR A 65 -17.77 10.95 -6.34
CA THR A 65 -17.14 11.99 -5.52
C THR A 65 -16.25 11.43 -4.41
N LEU A 66 -16.23 10.11 -4.20
CA LEU A 66 -15.32 9.46 -3.25
C LEU A 66 -13.96 9.23 -3.88
N PHE A 67 -12.94 9.90 -3.35
CA PHE A 67 -11.54 9.58 -3.64
C PHE A 67 -11.13 8.39 -2.77
N THR A 68 -11.56 7.17 -3.11
CA THR A 68 -11.42 5.97 -2.28
C THR A 68 -9.98 5.72 -1.83
N GLN A 69 -9.79 5.61 -0.52
CA GLN A 69 -8.49 5.32 0.12
C GLN A 69 -8.50 4.13 1.07
N GLY A 70 -9.68 3.67 1.50
CA GLY A 70 -9.83 2.44 2.26
C GLY A 70 -11.24 1.91 2.09
N LEU A 71 -11.38 0.60 1.98
CA LEU A 71 -12.65 -0.06 1.73
C LEU A 71 -12.68 -1.36 2.54
N PHE A 72 -13.80 -1.66 3.21
CA PHE A 72 -14.02 -3.02 3.72
C PHE A 72 -15.51 -3.32 3.76
N ILE A 73 -15.87 -4.60 3.75
CA ILE A 73 -17.26 -5.05 3.81
C ILE A 73 -17.50 -5.92 5.04
N ARG A 74 -18.59 -5.67 5.76
CA ARG A 74 -19.04 -6.56 6.84
C ARG A 74 -20.54 -6.79 6.77
N LYS A 75 -20.92 -8.07 6.61
CA LYS A 75 -22.33 -8.51 6.58
C LYS A 75 -23.17 -7.71 5.57
N GLY A 76 -22.62 -7.50 4.37
CA GLY A 76 -23.28 -6.76 3.28
C GLY A 76 -23.26 -5.24 3.40
N MET A 77 -22.73 -4.68 4.50
CA MET A 77 -22.51 -3.24 4.64
C MET A 77 -21.08 -2.90 4.25
N MET A 78 -20.93 -2.03 3.25
CA MET A 78 -19.67 -1.44 2.84
C MET A 78 -19.33 -0.26 3.75
N TYR A 79 -18.06 -0.14 4.10
CA TYR A 79 -17.47 1.00 4.80
C TYR A 79 -16.34 1.53 3.95
N GLU A 80 -16.27 2.85 3.80
CA GLU A 80 -15.32 3.46 2.88
C GLU A 80 -14.78 4.78 3.41
N SER A 81 -13.47 4.97 3.23
CA SER A 81 -12.79 6.24 3.42
C SER A 81 -12.58 6.92 2.08
N GLY A 82 -13.14 8.11 1.91
CA GLY A 82 -12.81 9.00 0.81
C GLY A 82 -11.76 10.01 1.29
N GLY A 83 -10.67 10.21 0.54
CA GLY A 83 -9.62 11.18 0.83
C GLY A 83 -9.89 12.58 0.27
N MET A 84 -8.82 13.35 0.04
CA MET A 84 -8.78 14.76 -0.38
C MET A 84 -9.13 15.75 0.74
N ARG A 85 -8.28 16.77 0.90
CA ARG A 85 -8.51 17.87 1.87
C ARG A 85 -9.79 18.62 1.51
N GLY A 86 -10.62 18.90 2.52
CA GLY A 86 -11.95 19.50 2.38
C GLY A 86 -13.04 18.54 1.88
N GLN A 87 -12.71 17.28 1.57
CA GLN A 87 -13.66 16.27 1.09
C GLN A 87 -13.60 14.96 1.86
N SER A 88 -12.55 14.79 2.68
CA SER A 88 -12.25 13.55 3.41
C SER A 88 -13.41 13.14 4.31
N ARG A 89 -13.86 11.90 4.21
CA ARG A 89 -15.03 11.42 4.95
C ARG A 89 -15.04 9.91 5.11
N LEU A 90 -15.64 9.45 6.21
CA LEU A 90 -16.01 8.06 6.42
C LEU A 90 -17.48 7.87 6.02
N VAL A 91 -17.77 6.87 5.21
CA VAL A 91 -19.15 6.54 4.80
C VAL A 91 -19.45 5.07 5.01
N ARG A 92 -20.75 4.74 5.10
CA ARG A 92 -21.22 3.36 4.93
C ARG A 92 -22.46 3.28 4.06
N TYR A 93 -22.58 2.19 3.33
CA TYR A 93 -23.67 1.94 2.39
C TYR A 93 -23.80 0.45 2.07
N ILE A 94 -24.95 0.06 1.52
CA ILE A 94 -25.10 -1.26 0.90
C ILE A 94 -24.69 -1.09 -0.57
N PRO A 95 -23.86 -1.97 -1.16
CA PRO A 95 -23.48 -1.88 -2.58
C PRO A 95 -24.67 -1.61 -3.50
N GLY A 96 -24.58 -0.54 -4.29
CA GLY A 96 -25.62 -0.10 -5.22
C GLY A 96 -26.76 0.71 -4.61
N GLN A 97 -26.76 0.95 -3.30
CA GLN A 97 -27.69 1.84 -2.61
C GLN A 97 -27.03 3.19 -2.30
N PRO A 98 -27.81 4.25 -2.09
CA PRO A 98 -27.27 5.52 -1.60
C PRO A 98 -26.51 5.38 -0.27
N ILE A 99 -25.62 6.34 -0.01
CA ILE A 99 -24.88 6.45 1.26
C ILE A 99 -25.87 6.56 2.42
N ALA A 100 -25.73 5.64 3.38
CA ALA A 100 -26.63 5.54 4.52
C ALA A 100 -26.18 6.40 5.70
N GLN A 101 -24.87 6.61 5.86
CA GLN A 101 -24.30 7.48 6.89
C GLN A 101 -22.94 8.01 6.45
N THR A 102 -22.66 9.25 6.84
CA THR A 102 -21.41 9.97 6.58
C THR A 102 -20.90 10.61 7.86
N HIS A 103 -19.59 10.56 8.08
CA HIS A 103 -18.85 11.42 9.00
C HIS A 103 -17.85 12.25 8.20
N GLN A 104 -17.98 13.58 8.24
CA GLN A 104 -17.10 14.49 7.53
C GLN A 104 -15.85 14.76 8.38
N MET A 105 -14.66 14.57 7.80
CA MET A 105 -13.40 14.90 8.47
C MET A 105 -13.12 16.40 8.40
N PRO A 106 -12.34 16.96 9.34
CA PRO A 106 -11.87 18.35 9.26
C PRO A 106 -11.15 18.64 7.94
N ASP A 107 -11.34 19.84 7.38
CA ASP A 107 -10.91 20.17 6.01
C ASP A 107 -9.40 20.01 5.75
N TYR A 108 -8.57 20.14 6.77
CA TYR A 108 -7.11 19.98 6.64
C TYR A 108 -6.65 18.51 6.63
N ILE A 109 -7.54 17.58 6.99
CA ILE A 109 -7.25 16.15 7.00
C ILE A 109 -7.39 15.59 5.58
N PHE A 110 -6.44 14.74 5.24
CA PHE A 110 -6.53 13.82 4.12
C PHE A 110 -6.63 12.42 4.73
N SER A 111 -7.82 11.82 4.73
CA SER A 111 -8.03 10.46 5.23
C SER A 111 -7.53 9.42 4.23
N GLU A 112 -7.04 8.31 4.78
CA GLU A 112 -6.46 7.20 4.03
C GLU A 112 -7.18 5.90 4.43
N GLY A 113 -6.48 4.76 4.47
CA GLY A 113 -7.02 3.45 4.77
C GLY A 113 -7.87 3.36 6.04
N ILE A 114 -8.84 2.44 6.02
CA ILE A 114 -9.68 2.08 7.16
C ILE A 114 -9.73 0.57 7.34
N CYS A 115 -9.88 0.12 8.59
CA CYS A 115 -10.17 -1.29 8.88
C CYS A 115 -11.09 -1.44 10.10
N GLU A 116 -11.72 -2.60 10.20
CA GLU A 116 -12.59 -2.96 11.32
C GLU A 116 -11.79 -3.63 12.45
N VAL A 117 -11.91 -3.09 13.66
CA VAL A 117 -11.37 -3.73 14.88
C VAL A 117 -12.51 -3.85 15.89
N GLY A 118 -13.12 -5.03 15.96
CA GLY A 118 -14.28 -5.28 16.83
C GLY A 118 -15.49 -4.39 16.48
N ASP A 119 -15.88 -3.51 17.40
CA ASP A 119 -16.96 -2.53 17.21
C ASP A 119 -16.45 -1.16 16.74
N LYS A 120 -15.17 -1.05 16.38
CA LYS A 120 -14.51 0.20 15.97
C LYS A 120 -14.10 0.19 14.50
N ILE A 121 -13.93 1.39 13.97
CA ILE A 121 -13.27 1.65 12.69
C ILE A 121 -12.02 2.46 12.97
N TYR A 122 -10.87 1.96 12.53
CA TYR A 122 -9.62 2.70 12.54
C TYR A 122 -9.49 3.41 11.19
N MET A 123 -9.07 4.66 11.19
CA MET A 123 -8.84 5.47 9.98
C MET A 123 -7.51 6.18 10.10
N ILE A 124 -6.59 5.89 9.20
CA ILE A 124 -5.31 6.59 9.13
C ILE A 124 -5.38 7.81 8.20
N THR A 125 -4.29 8.58 8.16
CA THR A 125 -4.17 9.81 7.39
C THR A 125 -2.92 9.79 6.52
N TYR A 126 -2.90 10.60 5.45
CA TYR A 126 -1.77 10.60 4.53
C TYR A 126 -0.48 11.09 5.21
N THR A 127 -0.36 12.39 5.48
CA THR A 127 0.84 12.98 6.09
C THR A 127 0.61 13.55 7.50
N ALA A 128 -0.61 13.45 8.04
CA ALA A 128 -0.93 14.06 9.33
C ALA A 128 -0.41 13.23 10.52
N GLY A 129 0.00 11.97 10.30
CA GLY A 129 0.53 11.11 11.35
C GLY A 129 -0.52 10.77 12.40
N LYS A 130 -1.80 10.69 12.01
CA LYS A 130 -2.93 10.42 12.91
C LYS A 130 -3.71 9.18 12.51
N CYS A 131 -4.09 8.39 13.50
CA CYS A 131 -5.14 7.37 13.38
C CYS A 131 -6.34 7.77 14.25
N PHE A 132 -7.50 7.95 13.63
CA PHE A 132 -8.78 8.19 14.29
C PHE A 132 -9.49 6.86 14.53
N VAL A 133 -10.07 6.68 15.71
CA VAL A 133 -10.85 5.49 16.06
C VAL A 133 -12.29 5.90 16.27
N PHE A 134 -13.17 5.38 15.43
CA PHE A 134 -14.59 5.68 15.45
C PHE A 134 -15.40 4.51 15.99
N ASN A 135 -16.49 4.80 16.67
CA ASN A 135 -17.56 3.84 16.87
C ASN A 135 -18.11 3.39 15.50
N LYS A 136 -18.10 2.10 15.18
CA LYS A 136 -18.56 1.59 13.87
C LYS A 136 -20.05 1.85 13.61
N LYS A 137 -20.86 1.93 14.67
CA LYS A 137 -22.32 2.13 14.55
C LYS A 137 -22.67 3.61 14.42
N THR A 138 -22.09 4.48 15.24
CA THR A 138 -22.47 5.90 15.31
C THR A 138 -21.53 6.83 14.53
N PHE A 139 -20.34 6.35 14.15
CA PHE A 139 -19.23 7.18 13.64
C PHE A 139 -18.81 8.31 14.60
N GLU A 140 -19.09 8.17 15.89
CA GLU A 140 -18.54 9.05 16.90
C GLU A 140 -17.05 8.76 17.07
N LEU A 141 -16.24 9.82 17.10
CA LEU A 141 -14.81 9.71 17.38
C LEU A 141 -14.63 9.35 18.86
N GLU A 142 -13.92 8.26 19.13
CA GLU A 142 -13.71 7.76 20.49
C GLU A 142 -12.25 7.91 20.94
N LYS A 143 -11.29 7.80 20.02
CA LYS A 143 -9.86 7.84 20.34
C LYS A 143 -9.05 8.35 19.15
N GLU A 144 -7.89 8.92 19.45
CA GLU A 144 -6.87 9.28 18.46
C GLU A 144 -5.52 8.70 18.88
N PHE A 145 -4.76 8.23 17.90
CA PHE A 145 -3.34 7.88 18.03
C PHE A 145 -2.49 8.74 17.11
N ASN A 146 -1.20 8.87 17.45
CA ASN A 146 -0.21 9.48 16.58
C ASN A 146 0.78 8.42 16.09
N TYR A 147 1.26 8.57 14.86
CA TYR A 147 2.35 7.77 14.28
C TYR A 147 3.27 8.65 13.43
N MET A 148 4.45 8.12 13.11
CA MET A 148 5.47 8.79 12.31
C MET A 148 5.41 8.36 10.85
N GLY A 149 5.62 9.32 9.95
CA GLY A 149 5.64 9.09 8.50
C GLY A 149 4.24 9.10 7.88
N GLU A 150 4.16 8.56 6.67
CA GLU A 150 2.90 8.46 5.94
C GLU A 150 2.08 7.23 6.32
N GLY A 151 0.79 7.26 6.00
CA GLY A 151 -0.10 6.10 6.02
C GLY A 151 -0.94 6.03 4.75
N TRP A 152 -1.07 4.83 4.19
CA TRP A 152 -1.78 4.58 2.93
C TRP A 152 -2.92 3.58 3.14
N GLY A 153 -2.67 2.27 3.14
CA GLY A 153 -3.67 1.24 3.46
C GLY A 153 -3.51 0.71 4.88
N ILE A 154 -4.62 0.28 5.49
CA ILE A 154 -4.59 -0.56 6.70
C ILE A 154 -5.56 -1.73 6.58
N GLU A 155 -5.21 -2.83 7.22
CA GLU A 155 -6.09 -3.98 7.39
C GLU A 155 -5.88 -4.62 8.77
N TYR A 156 -6.94 -5.14 9.38
CA TYR A 156 -6.86 -5.83 10.67
C TYR A 156 -6.99 -7.35 10.50
N HIS A 157 -5.99 -8.08 10.96
CA HIS A 157 -6.01 -9.53 10.95
C HIS A 157 -5.24 -10.11 12.15
N ASP A 158 -5.78 -11.18 12.74
CA ASP A 158 -5.16 -11.94 13.84
C ASP A 158 -4.59 -11.08 14.98
N GLY A 159 -5.38 -10.12 15.47
CA GLY A 159 -4.97 -9.27 16.59
C GLY A 159 -4.05 -8.10 16.23
N LYS A 160 -3.70 -7.93 14.96
CA LYS A 160 -2.74 -6.93 14.49
C LYS A 160 -3.29 -6.08 13.35
N ILE A 161 -2.80 -4.85 13.25
CA ILE A 161 -3.03 -3.97 12.11
C ILE A 161 -1.83 -4.07 11.17
N TYR A 162 -2.07 -4.33 9.90
CA TYR A 162 -1.11 -4.24 8.82
C TYR A 162 -1.26 -2.86 8.19
N MET A 163 -0.16 -2.14 7.96
CA MET A 163 -0.18 -0.78 7.43
C MET A 163 0.87 -0.59 6.34
N THR A 164 0.47 0.01 5.22
CA THR A 164 1.36 0.45 4.14
C THR A 164 1.55 1.97 4.18
N ASP A 165 2.60 2.42 3.51
CA ASP A 165 2.96 3.84 3.36
C ASP A 165 3.50 4.16 1.95
N GLY A 166 3.14 3.33 0.96
CA GLY A 166 3.66 3.44 -0.41
C GLY A 166 5.07 2.89 -0.60
N SER A 167 5.78 2.49 0.45
CA SER A 167 7.05 1.78 0.34
C SER A 167 6.85 0.28 0.03
N SER A 168 7.96 -0.47 0.05
CA SER A 168 7.95 -1.94 -0.02
C SER A 168 7.84 -2.61 1.35
N VAL A 169 7.49 -1.86 2.39
CA VAL A 169 7.42 -2.35 3.77
C VAL A 169 5.98 -2.30 4.27
N ILE A 170 5.51 -3.41 4.84
CA ILE A 170 4.29 -3.46 5.62
C ILE A 170 4.66 -3.40 7.11
N LYS A 171 4.07 -2.47 7.85
CA LYS A 171 4.21 -2.35 9.30
C LYS A 171 3.13 -3.20 9.98
N ILE A 172 3.52 -3.97 11.00
CA ILE A 172 2.60 -4.70 11.87
C ILE A 172 2.49 -3.92 13.18
N ILE A 173 1.27 -3.54 13.54
CA ILE A 173 0.96 -2.57 14.57
C ILE A 173 0.05 -3.19 15.62
N ASP A 174 0.34 -2.91 16.89
CA ASP A 174 -0.54 -3.22 18.01
C ASP A 174 -1.77 -2.28 18.00
N PRO A 175 -3.01 -2.78 17.96
CA PRO A 175 -4.20 -1.94 17.82
C PRO A 175 -4.54 -1.11 19.07
N GLU A 176 -4.04 -1.48 20.25
CA GLU A 176 -4.37 -0.83 21.52
C GLU A 176 -3.49 0.40 21.78
N THR A 177 -2.23 0.32 21.34
CA THR A 177 -1.19 1.33 21.53
C THR A 177 -0.82 2.05 20.24
N PHE A 178 -1.14 1.48 19.09
CA PHE A 178 -0.77 1.92 17.74
C PHE A 178 0.76 1.99 17.52
N VAL A 179 1.52 1.15 18.24
CA VAL A 179 2.97 1.03 18.11
C VAL A 179 3.33 -0.03 17.08
N ILE A 180 4.34 0.26 16.25
CA ILE A 180 4.91 -0.69 15.29
C ILE A 180 5.69 -1.77 16.08
N GLU A 181 5.30 -3.02 15.92
CA GLU A 181 5.95 -4.16 16.57
C GLU A 181 6.94 -4.86 15.63
N LYS A 182 6.58 -4.97 14.34
CA LYS A 182 7.35 -5.70 13.33
C LYS A 182 7.16 -5.07 11.95
N THR A 183 7.99 -5.48 11.01
CA THR A 183 7.87 -5.11 9.60
C THR A 183 8.03 -6.34 8.71
N ILE A 184 7.37 -6.31 7.55
CA ILE A 184 7.51 -7.29 6.47
C ILE A 184 8.05 -6.55 5.24
N ASN A 185 9.15 -7.05 4.66
CA ASN A 185 9.64 -6.54 3.38
C ASN A 185 8.94 -7.30 2.25
N VAL A 186 8.21 -6.58 1.41
CA VAL A 186 7.48 -7.17 0.29
C VAL A 186 8.37 -7.28 -0.93
N SER A 187 8.39 -8.47 -1.52
CA SER A 187 9.17 -8.74 -2.73
C SER A 187 8.46 -9.63 -3.74
N MET A 188 8.83 -9.49 -5.00
CA MET A 188 8.39 -10.31 -6.11
C MET A 188 9.61 -10.79 -6.88
N ASN A 189 9.81 -12.11 -6.94
CA ASN A 189 11.01 -12.73 -7.53
C ASN A 189 12.32 -12.14 -6.97
N GLY A 190 12.36 -11.87 -5.66
CA GLY A 190 13.51 -11.29 -4.95
C GLY A 190 13.70 -9.78 -5.11
N ASN A 191 12.86 -9.09 -5.89
CA ASN A 191 12.92 -7.65 -6.06
C ASN A 191 11.88 -6.96 -5.19
N LYS A 192 12.25 -5.84 -4.56
CA LYS A 192 11.32 -5.03 -3.77
C LYS A 192 10.16 -4.54 -4.64
N VAL A 193 8.95 -4.55 -4.08
CA VAL A 193 7.76 -4.01 -4.73
C VAL A 193 7.25 -2.82 -3.92
N GLU A 194 7.37 -1.63 -4.50
CA GLU A 194 6.90 -0.37 -3.91
C GLU A 194 5.47 -0.03 -4.38
N TYR A 195 4.95 1.07 -3.87
CA TYR A 195 3.60 1.59 -4.13
C TYR A 195 2.47 0.68 -3.63
N LEU A 196 2.74 -0.08 -2.57
CA LEU A 196 1.70 -0.79 -1.83
C LEU A 196 0.74 0.25 -1.24
N ASN A 197 -0.54 0.14 -1.59
CA ASN A 197 -1.55 1.09 -1.18
C ASN A 197 -2.61 0.40 -0.32
N GLU A 198 -3.87 0.45 -0.72
CA GLU A 198 -4.97 -0.15 0.02
C GLU A 198 -4.81 -1.68 0.17
N LEU A 199 -5.31 -2.21 1.30
CA LEU A 199 -5.09 -3.57 1.78
C LEU A 199 -6.41 -4.28 2.08
N GLU A 200 -6.44 -5.60 1.90
CA GLU A 200 -7.54 -6.46 2.38
C GLU A 200 -7.00 -7.87 2.70
N PHE A 201 -7.42 -8.48 3.81
CA PHE A 201 -7.00 -9.85 4.15
C PHE A 201 -8.07 -10.87 3.69
N ALA A 202 -7.65 -11.84 2.88
CA ALA A 202 -8.57 -12.85 2.35
C ALA A 202 -7.87 -14.21 2.19
N ASP A 203 -8.54 -15.28 2.63
CA ASP A 203 -8.11 -16.67 2.47
C ASP A 203 -6.65 -16.93 2.89
N GLY A 204 -6.19 -16.29 3.97
CA GLY A 204 -4.83 -16.46 4.52
C GLY A 204 -3.75 -15.58 3.89
N PHE A 205 -4.10 -14.68 2.98
CA PHE A 205 -3.16 -13.78 2.31
C PHE A 205 -3.61 -12.33 2.44
N LEU A 206 -2.63 -11.43 2.42
CA LEU A 206 -2.89 -10.00 2.33
C LEU A 206 -2.89 -9.58 0.87
N TYR A 207 -3.95 -8.94 0.42
CA TYR A 207 -4.06 -8.34 -0.89
C TYR A 207 -3.69 -6.87 -0.79
N ALA A 208 -3.02 -6.34 -1.80
CA ALA A 208 -2.68 -4.92 -1.86
C ALA A 208 -2.90 -4.36 -3.26
N ASN A 209 -3.47 -3.16 -3.36
CA ASN A 209 -3.37 -2.37 -4.58
C ASN A 209 -1.92 -1.92 -4.80
N LEU A 210 -1.48 -1.88 -6.06
CA LEU A 210 -0.27 -1.18 -6.46
C LEU A 210 -0.63 0.18 -7.06
N TRP A 211 -0.36 1.27 -6.34
CA TRP A 211 -0.70 2.61 -6.80
C TRP A 211 -0.06 2.92 -8.16
N ARG A 212 -0.83 3.58 -9.04
CA ARG A 212 -0.50 3.87 -10.45
C ARG A 212 -0.39 2.64 -11.35
N ARG A 213 -0.85 1.47 -10.90
CA ARG A 213 -1.02 0.28 -11.71
C ARG A 213 -2.47 -0.19 -11.68
N ALA A 214 -2.85 -1.00 -12.65
CA ALA A 214 -4.12 -1.70 -12.64
C ALA A 214 -3.99 -3.07 -11.95
N ASP A 215 -3.04 -3.21 -11.03
CA ASP A 215 -2.70 -4.50 -10.43
C ASP A 215 -3.13 -4.57 -8.96
N ILE A 216 -3.62 -5.74 -8.57
CA ILE A 216 -3.66 -6.19 -7.17
C ILE A 216 -2.64 -7.31 -7.00
N VAL A 217 -1.94 -7.33 -5.89
CA VAL A 217 -0.99 -8.41 -5.54
C VAL A 217 -1.45 -9.18 -4.32
N LYS A 218 -1.21 -10.49 -4.31
CA LYS A 218 -1.47 -11.41 -3.19
C LYS A 218 -0.15 -11.70 -2.49
N ILE A 219 -0.05 -11.31 -1.23
CA ILE A 219 1.17 -11.34 -0.41
C ILE A 219 1.02 -12.42 0.66
N ASP A 220 2.00 -13.31 0.74
CA ASP A 220 2.18 -14.17 1.90
C ASP A 220 2.85 -13.35 3.02
N VAL A 221 2.09 -13.05 4.07
CA VAL A 221 2.57 -12.24 5.20
C VAL A 221 3.65 -12.93 6.04
N THR A 222 3.80 -14.25 5.93
CA THR A 222 4.83 -15.01 6.65
C THR A 222 6.20 -14.86 6.00
N THR A 223 6.25 -14.73 4.67
CA THR A 223 7.49 -14.64 3.89
C THR A 223 7.75 -13.25 3.32
N GLY A 224 6.72 -12.41 3.18
CA GLY A 224 6.76 -11.16 2.43
C GLY A 224 6.77 -11.34 0.91
N ASN A 225 6.63 -12.56 0.41
CA ASN A 225 6.64 -12.80 -1.03
C ASN A 225 5.27 -12.60 -1.64
N ILE A 226 5.25 -11.94 -2.79
CA ILE A 226 4.09 -11.91 -3.67
C ILE A 226 3.97 -13.29 -4.33
N VAL A 227 2.81 -13.93 -4.15
CA VAL A 227 2.52 -15.27 -4.68
C VAL A 227 1.63 -15.23 -5.92
N ALA A 228 0.88 -14.14 -6.10
CA ALA A 228 0.10 -13.88 -7.32
C ALA A 228 -0.06 -12.38 -7.58
N ALA A 229 -0.28 -12.03 -8.85
CA ALA A 229 -0.67 -10.68 -9.26
C ALA A 229 -1.83 -10.75 -10.28
N TYR A 230 -2.78 -9.83 -10.14
CA TYR A 230 -3.99 -9.77 -10.95
C TYR A 230 -4.00 -8.47 -11.74
N ASN A 231 -3.97 -8.56 -13.08
CA ASN A 231 -4.12 -7.40 -13.95
C ASN A 231 -5.61 -7.11 -14.18
N LEU A 232 -6.04 -5.92 -13.76
CA LEU A 232 -7.42 -5.45 -13.78
C LEU A 232 -7.62 -4.29 -14.76
N ALA A 233 -6.74 -4.12 -15.75
CA ALA A 233 -6.80 -3.02 -16.70
C ALA A 233 -8.17 -2.95 -17.43
N GLU A 234 -8.79 -4.09 -17.71
CA GLU A 234 -10.12 -4.15 -18.36
C GLU A 234 -11.24 -3.48 -17.53
N LEU A 235 -11.05 -3.27 -16.22
CA LEU A 235 -12.01 -2.52 -15.41
C LEU A 235 -12.08 -1.05 -15.81
N TYR A 236 -10.97 -0.46 -16.28
CA TYR A 236 -10.94 0.94 -16.72
C TYR A 236 -11.87 1.18 -17.92
N ASP A 237 -12.00 0.19 -18.82
CA ASP A 237 -12.92 0.26 -19.96
C ASP A 237 -14.40 0.33 -19.54
N ARG A 238 -14.70 -0.09 -18.30
CA ARG A 238 -16.05 -0.08 -17.73
C ARG A 238 -16.37 1.22 -16.97
N VAL A 239 -15.37 2.04 -16.63
CA VAL A 239 -15.51 3.31 -15.87
C VAL A 239 -15.12 4.57 -16.63
N SER A 240 -14.50 4.43 -17.81
CA SER A 240 -13.86 5.49 -18.61
C SER A 240 -14.78 6.61 -19.14
N TYR A 241 -16.09 6.56 -18.90
CA TYR A 241 -17.02 7.61 -19.32
C TYR A 241 -16.94 8.90 -18.49
N ASN A 242 -16.27 8.89 -17.33
CA ASN A 242 -16.05 10.07 -16.50
C ASN A 242 -14.59 10.55 -16.63
N PRO A 243 -14.32 11.75 -17.21
CA PRO A 243 -12.95 12.24 -17.38
C PRO A 243 -12.24 12.56 -16.06
N ALA A 244 -12.98 12.59 -14.94
CA ALA A 244 -12.45 12.83 -13.60
C ALA A 244 -12.06 11.54 -12.85
N ILE A 245 -12.24 10.34 -13.41
CA ILE A 245 -11.75 9.12 -12.74
C ILE A 245 -10.24 9.21 -12.52
N ASP A 246 -9.79 8.64 -11.43
CA ASP A 246 -8.38 8.43 -11.13
C ASP A 246 -8.12 6.91 -11.11
N VAL A 247 -7.17 6.44 -10.32
CA VAL A 247 -6.69 5.05 -10.35
C VAL A 247 -7.55 4.08 -9.53
N LEU A 248 -7.46 2.80 -9.90
CA LEU A 248 -7.85 1.64 -9.09
C LEU A 248 -7.30 1.77 -7.66
N ASN A 249 -8.19 1.68 -6.68
CA ASN A 249 -7.87 1.66 -5.25
C ASN A 249 -9.13 1.30 -4.44
N GLY A 250 -9.00 0.39 -3.49
CA GLY A 250 -10.11 -0.13 -2.68
C GLY A 250 -10.39 -1.60 -2.99
N ILE A 251 -10.21 -2.45 -1.98
CA ILE A 251 -10.39 -3.90 -2.02
C ILE A 251 -11.18 -4.26 -0.78
N ALA A 252 -12.29 -4.97 -0.94
CA ALA A 252 -13.02 -5.53 0.20
C ALA A 252 -13.37 -6.99 -0.08
N TYR A 253 -13.29 -7.85 0.92
CA TYR A 253 -13.55 -9.28 0.77
C TYR A 253 -14.79 -9.70 1.55
N ASP A 254 -15.74 -10.30 0.84
CA ASP A 254 -16.89 -10.94 1.47
C ASP A 254 -16.61 -12.43 1.62
N GLU A 255 -16.20 -12.81 2.84
CA GLU A 255 -15.90 -14.19 3.21
C GLU A 255 -17.09 -15.15 3.00
N SER A 256 -18.33 -14.67 3.13
CA SER A 256 -19.53 -15.52 3.01
C SER A 256 -19.76 -16.00 1.58
N GLU A 257 -19.35 -15.19 0.60
CA GLU A 257 -19.50 -15.48 -0.83
C GLU A 257 -18.16 -15.81 -1.51
N LYS A 258 -17.04 -15.59 -0.83
CA LYS A 258 -15.67 -15.71 -1.36
C LYS A 258 -15.46 -14.88 -2.63
N VAL A 259 -15.81 -13.61 -2.52
CA VAL A 259 -15.75 -12.63 -3.62
C VAL A 259 -15.14 -11.34 -3.11
N PHE A 260 -14.50 -10.63 -4.02
CA PHE A 260 -13.92 -9.32 -3.77
C PHE A 260 -14.84 -8.24 -4.33
N PHE A 261 -14.82 -7.08 -3.69
CA PHE A 261 -15.37 -5.84 -4.18
C PHE A 261 -14.21 -4.89 -4.47
N LEU A 262 -14.15 -4.40 -5.71
CA LEU A 262 -13.07 -3.55 -6.20
C LEU A 262 -13.65 -2.24 -6.75
N THR A 263 -13.00 -1.13 -6.46
CA THR A 263 -13.38 0.19 -7.00
C THR A 263 -12.11 1.01 -7.29
N GLY A 264 -12.29 2.31 -7.53
CA GLY A 264 -11.19 3.23 -7.64
C GLY A 264 -11.59 4.64 -7.24
N LYS A 265 -10.57 5.48 -7.19
CA LYS A 265 -10.69 6.89 -6.83
C LYS A 265 -11.57 7.59 -7.87
N LEU A 266 -12.71 8.12 -7.42
CA LEU A 266 -13.72 8.81 -8.23
C LEU A 266 -14.39 7.91 -9.27
N TRP A 267 -14.28 6.58 -9.14
CA TRP A 267 -14.92 5.66 -10.07
C TRP A 267 -16.44 5.70 -9.89
N PRO A 268 -17.23 5.65 -10.97
CA PRO A 268 -18.69 5.56 -10.89
C PRO A 268 -19.21 4.14 -10.64
N LYS A 269 -18.31 3.15 -10.50
CA LYS A 269 -18.66 1.75 -10.34
C LYS A 269 -17.84 1.04 -9.27
N LEU A 270 -18.51 0.13 -8.58
CA LEU A 270 -17.95 -0.88 -7.69
C LEU A 270 -18.18 -2.25 -8.32
N PHE A 271 -17.12 -3.05 -8.45
CA PHE A 271 -17.14 -4.36 -9.12
C PHE A 271 -17.12 -5.47 -8.08
N LYS A 272 -18.08 -6.38 -8.13
CA LYS A 272 -18.00 -7.66 -7.41
C LYS A 272 -17.32 -8.66 -8.32
N VAL A 273 -16.18 -9.19 -7.91
CA VAL A 273 -15.34 -10.07 -8.72
C VAL A 273 -14.97 -11.34 -7.97
N LYS A 274 -14.68 -12.39 -8.73
CA LYS A 274 -13.97 -13.58 -8.24
C LYS A 274 -12.57 -13.59 -8.81
N LEU A 275 -11.57 -13.56 -7.94
CA LEU A 275 -10.16 -13.71 -8.32
C LEU A 275 -9.83 -15.21 -8.46
N GLY A 276 -9.02 -15.58 -9.45
CA GLY A 276 -8.58 -16.97 -9.65
C GLY A 276 -7.43 -17.38 -8.71
N ASP A 277 -7.12 -18.68 -8.68
CA ASP A 277 -6.10 -19.29 -7.81
C ASP A 277 -4.71 -19.49 -8.47
#